data_AF-A0A945JQE6-F1
#
_entry.id   AF-A0A945JQE6-F1
#
_cell.length_a   1.000
_cell.length_b   1.000
_cell.length_c   1.000
_cell.angle_alpha   90.00
_cell.angle_beta   90.00
_cell.angle_gamma   90.00
#
_symmetry.space_group_name_H-M   'P 1'
#
loop_
_entity.id
_entity.type
_entity.pdbx_description
1 polymer ?
#
loop_
_entity_poly.entity_id
_entity_poly.type
_entity_poly.pdbx_seq_one_letter_code
_entity_poly.pdbx_strand_id
1 'polypeptide(L)'
;MDGNTPDPATAGTEIGKSPARLMARRAVEGRGTFVDDLVLSRLADVAYVRSPYAHAEISGIDSAAAAAVPGVIAVVSGAEIAERMTPWLAVMENQPALKTIPQYALAVHRARWQGEPVCAVIAETRAIAEDAADLVAVDWRELPAVTRIETALDADSPVIHAEFGDNKMYERVVETGDADAGFAAAKHIVEQTYDFGRHTGVTLEPRAVISSYERSEKRLNVYYGGQAPHMIQTLYSKHLDIPERDIRVLTQECGGSYGIKSHLYGDEFATAVLSIMLDRPIRWRADRIESFVSDIHARHHRVKAK
;
A
#
# COMPACT_ATOMS: atom_id res chain seq x y z
N MET A 1 38.57 23.64 8.94
CA MET A 1 38.85 23.20 10.32
C MET A 1 37.53 22.72 10.88
N ASP A 2 37.35 21.42 10.80
CA ASP A 2 36.06 20.79 10.67
C ASP A 2 35.79 20.20 12.04
N GLY A 3 35.09 20.97 12.88
CA GLY A 3 34.95 20.74 14.33
C GLY A 3 34.07 19.54 14.70
N ASN A 4 34.21 18.40 14.02
CA ASN A 4 33.36 17.23 14.23
C ASN A 4 34.12 15.92 14.45
N THR A 5 35.40 15.98 14.82
CA THR A 5 36.12 14.81 15.33
C THR A 5 36.04 14.85 16.86
N PRO A 6 35.17 14.05 17.50
CA PRO A 6 35.10 14.03 18.96
C PRO A 6 36.39 13.48 19.57
N ASP A 7 36.86 14.16 20.61
CA ASP A 7 38.00 13.77 21.44
C ASP A 7 37.68 12.46 22.20
N PRO A 8 38.42 11.36 21.97
CA PRO A 8 38.17 10.08 22.63
C PRO A 8 38.33 10.11 24.16
N ALA A 9 38.91 11.16 24.74
CA ALA A 9 39.09 11.31 26.18
C ALA A 9 37.84 11.81 26.96
N THR A 10 36.74 12.15 26.27
CA THR A 10 35.47 12.60 26.89
C THR A 10 34.33 11.60 26.68
N ALA A 11 34.61 10.30 26.82
CA ALA A 11 33.62 9.23 26.74
C ALA A 11 32.68 9.19 27.98
N GLY A 12 31.99 10.29 28.26
CA GLY A 12 30.72 10.23 28.96
C GLY A 12 29.67 9.77 27.96
N THR A 13 28.92 8.71 28.27
CA THR A 13 27.99 8.10 27.33
C THR A 13 26.99 9.14 26.81
N GLU A 14 26.91 9.31 25.49
CA GLU A 14 25.90 10.16 24.83
C GLU A 14 24.46 9.69 25.11
N ILE A 15 24.32 8.47 25.65
CA ILE A 15 23.07 7.88 26.12
C ILE A 15 22.48 8.71 27.27
N GLY A 16 21.23 9.16 27.10
CA GLY A 16 20.49 9.94 28.09
C GLY A 16 20.60 11.47 27.93
N LYS A 17 21.44 11.95 27.01
CA LYS A 17 21.51 13.38 26.67
C LYS A 17 20.46 13.76 25.62
N SER A 18 20.17 15.05 25.50
CA SER A 18 19.24 15.62 24.50
C SER A 18 19.98 16.46 23.44
N PRO A 19 20.83 15.87 22.59
CA PRO A 19 21.53 16.60 21.55
C PRO A 19 20.56 17.07 20.44
N ALA A 20 20.97 18.09 19.68
CA ALA A 20 20.24 18.48 18.47
C ALA A 20 20.21 17.32 17.46
N ARG A 21 19.09 17.19 16.73
CA ARG A 21 18.96 16.14 15.71
C ARG A 21 19.92 16.42 14.55
N LEU A 22 20.71 15.41 14.15
CA LEU A 22 21.71 15.52 13.08
C LEU A 22 21.14 16.09 11.77
N MET A 23 19.93 15.67 11.39
CA MET A 23 19.27 16.07 10.15
C MET A 23 18.38 17.32 10.28
N ALA A 24 18.33 17.98 11.44
CA ALA A 24 17.44 19.13 11.66
C ALA A 24 17.76 20.29 10.73
N ARG A 25 19.04 20.63 10.57
CA ARG A 25 19.48 21.79 9.78
C ARG A 25 19.04 21.69 8.32
N ARG A 26 19.29 20.55 7.67
CA ARG A 26 18.89 20.36 6.28
C ARG A 26 17.37 20.39 6.09
N ALA A 27 16.61 19.86 7.05
CA ALA A 27 15.15 19.84 6.99
C ALA A 27 14.57 21.26 7.05
N VAL A 28 15.06 22.11 7.95
CA VAL A 28 14.56 23.51 8.08
C VAL A 28 15.07 24.43 6.97
N GLU A 29 16.17 24.08 6.30
CA GLU A 29 16.71 24.80 5.15
C GLU A 29 16.03 24.38 3.83
N GLY A 30 15.05 23.47 3.85
CA GLY A 30 14.41 22.95 2.63
C GLY A 30 15.35 22.08 1.78
N ARG A 31 16.38 21.50 2.41
CA ARG A 31 17.38 20.63 1.77
C ARG A 31 17.14 19.14 2.07
N GLY A 32 15.94 18.80 2.55
CA GLY A 32 15.46 17.42 2.53
C GLY A 32 15.30 16.93 1.10
N THR A 33 15.20 15.62 0.92
CA THR A 33 14.93 15.03 -0.39
C THR A 33 13.92 13.93 -0.19
N PHE A 34 12.69 14.19 -0.61
CA PHE A 34 11.57 13.26 -0.64
C PHE A 34 11.46 12.64 -2.04
N VAL A 35 10.64 11.60 -2.20
CA VAL A 35 10.51 10.92 -3.50
C VAL A 35 10.00 11.88 -4.58
N ASP A 36 9.05 12.76 -4.25
CA ASP A 36 8.46 13.68 -5.24
C ASP A 36 9.39 14.83 -5.65
N ASP A 37 10.47 15.08 -4.89
CA ASP A 37 11.50 16.07 -5.25
C ASP A 37 12.42 15.57 -6.37
N LEU A 38 12.40 14.26 -6.65
CA LEU A 38 13.30 13.66 -7.62
C LEU A 38 12.85 13.94 -9.05
N VAL A 39 13.81 14.33 -9.88
CA VAL A 39 13.63 14.52 -11.32
C VAL A 39 14.51 13.53 -12.06
N LEU A 40 13.90 12.71 -12.91
CA LEU A 40 14.57 11.76 -13.78
C LEU A 40 14.33 12.14 -15.24
N SER A 41 15.27 11.77 -16.11
CA SER A 41 15.07 11.94 -17.55
C SER A 41 13.88 11.10 -18.03
N ARG A 42 13.03 11.70 -18.88
CA ARG A 42 11.82 11.06 -19.42
C ARG A 42 10.80 10.61 -18.36
N LEU A 43 10.88 11.12 -17.13
CA LEU A 43 9.92 10.80 -16.07
C LEU A 43 8.49 11.06 -16.54
N ALA A 44 7.63 10.06 -16.41
CA ALA A 44 6.20 10.16 -16.63
C ALA A 44 5.45 9.97 -15.31
N ASP A 45 4.25 10.50 -15.22
CA ASP A 45 3.37 10.34 -14.07
C ASP A 45 2.26 9.33 -14.38
N VAL A 46 1.85 8.55 -13.39
CA VAL A 46 0.68 7.67 -13.46
C VAL A 46 -0.43 8.15 -12.53
N ALA A 47 -1.66 8.17 -13.06
CA ALA A 47 -2.89 8.29 -12.29
C ALA A 47 -3.64 6.95 -12.35
N TYR A 48 -4.26 6.55 -11.24
CA TYR A 48 -5.05 5.32 -11.18
C TYR A 48 -6.54 5.63 -11.22
N VAL A 49 -7.25 4.98 -12.13
CA VAL A 49 -8.71 4.91 -12.12
C VAL A 49 -9.11 3.94 -11.01
N ARG A 50 -9.94 4.39 -10.07
CA ARG A 50 -10.29 3.64 -8.85
C ARG A 50 -11.77 3.30 -8.81
N SER A 51 -12.10 2.18 -8.19
CA SER A 51 -13.48 1.75 -8.00
C SER A 51 -14.28 2.77 -7.19
N PRO A 52 -15.42 3.26 -7.70
CA PRO A 52 -16.34 4.07 -6.90
C PRO A 52 -17.21 3.21 -5.96
N TYR A 53 -17.23 1.88 -6.16
CA TYR A 53 -18.07 0.93 -5.44
C TYR A 53 -17.31 0.16 -4.37
N ALA A 54 -18.00 -0.20 -3.29
CA ALA A 54 -17.46 -1.05 -2.23
C ALA A 54 -17.32 -2.53 -2.67
N HIS A 55 -18.13 -2.98 -3.61
CA HIS A 55 -18.06 -4.31 -4.20
C HIS A 55 -18.70 -4.27 -5.59
N ALA A 56 -17.94 -4.56 -6.64
CA ALA A 56 -18.47 -4.55 -8.00
C ALA A 56 -17.63 -5.44 -8.93
N GLU A 57 -18.28 -6.02 -9.92
CA GLU A 57 -17.60 -6.65 -11.04
C GLU A 57 -17.25 -5.65 -12.13
N ILE A 58 -16.12 -5.91 -12.79
CA ILE A 58 -15.58 -5.13 -13.90
C ILE A 58 -15.94 -5.90 -15.18
N SER A 59 -16.94 -5.43 -15.90
CA SER A 59 -17.44 -6.08 -17.12
C SER A 59 -16.62 -5.69 -18.36
N GLY A 60 -15.99 -4.52 -18.32
CA GLY A 60 -15.14 -4.00 -19.38
C GLY A 60 -14.51 -2.66 -19.01
N ILE A 61 -13.44 -2.29 -19.71
CA ILE A 61 -12.78 -0.99 -19.61
C ILE A 61 -12.57 -0.46 -21.02
N ASP A 62 -13.17 0.69 -21.33
CA ASP A 62 -12.91 1.45 -22.55
C ASP A 62 -12.01 2.65 -22.22
N SER A 63 -10.80 2.62 -22.78
CA SER A 63 -9.77 3.64 -22.59
C SER A 63 -9.46 4.41 -23.87
N ALA A 64 -10.25 4.24 -24.95
CA ALA A 64 -9.93 4.83 -26.25
C ALA A 64 -9.87 6.37 -26.20
N ALA A 65 -10.80 7.01 -25.49
CA ALA A 65 -10.82 8.46 -25.32
C ALA A 65 -9.62 8.96 -24.49
N ALA A 66 -9.30 8.27 -23.39
CA ALA A 66 -8.13 8.56 -22.56
C ALA A 66 -6.81 8.42 -23.34
N ALA A 67 -6.65 7.34 -24.11
CA ALA A 67 -5.47 7.08 -24.92
C ALA A 67 -5.25 8.10 -26.05
N ALA A 68 -6.31 8.79 -26.50
CA ALA A 68 -6.23 9.81 -27.54
C ALA A 68 -5.80 11.20 -27.02
N VAL A 69 -5.74 11.41 -25.70
CA VAL A 69 -5.34 12.70 -25.11
C VAL A 69 -3.86 12.97 -25.41
N PRO A 70 -3.50 14.14 -25.99
CA PRO A 70 -2.11 14.50 -26.22
C PRO A 70 -1.28 14.47 -24.93
N GLY A 71 -0.15 13.77 -24.97
CA GLY A 71 0.74 13.58 -23.81
C GLY A 71 0.45 12.32 -22.98
N VAL A 72 -0.64 11.59 -23.27
CA VAL A 72 -0.82 10.22 -22.75
C VAL A 72 0.13 9.27 -23.47
N ILE A 73 0.84 8.46 -22.69
CA ILE A 73 1.84 7.50 -23.15
C ILE A 73 1.21 6.13 -23.28
N ALA A 74 0.40 5.73 -22.29
CA ALA A 74 -0.27 4.44 -22.26
C ALA A 74 -1.46 4.47 -21.29
N VAL A 75 -2.44 3.60 -21.54
CA VAL A 75 -3.47 3.22 -20.57
C VAL A 75 -3.41 1.71 -20.42
N VAL A 76 -3.28 1.22 -19.19
CA VAL A 76 -3.04 -0.20 -18.89
C VAL A 76 -4.06 -0.68 -17.87
N SER A 77 -4.79 -1.75 -18.20
CA SER A 77 -5.77 -2.37 -17.32
C SER A 77 -5.13 -3.24 -16.23
N GLY A 78 -5.88 -3.55 -15.17
CA GLY A 78 -5.42 -4.50 -14.15
C GLY A 78 -5.15 -5.90 -14.69
N ALA A 79 -5.87 -6.34 -15.73
CA ALA A 79 -5.61 -7.61 -16.40
C ALA A 79 -4.23 -7.65 -17.07
N GLU A 80 -3.86 -6.60 -17.79
CA GLU A 80 -2.55 -6.49 -18.42
C GLU A 80 -1.40 -6.42 -17.41
N ILE A 81 -1.61 -5.76 -16.26
CA ILE A 81 -0.66 -5.77 -15.14
C ILE A 81 -0.50 -7.18 -14.55
N ALA A 82 -1.61 -7.91 -14.38
CA ALA A 82 -1.62 -9.26 -13.82
C ALA A 82 -0.86 -10.28 -14.70
N GLU A 83 -0.75 -10.06 -16.01
CA GLU A 83 0.06 -10.90 -16.90
C GLU A 83 1.57 -10.74 -16.69
N ARG A 84 2.01 -9.69 -15.98
CA ARG A 84 3.42 -9.32 -15.81
C ARG A 84 3.95 -9.57 -14.42
N MET A 85 3.15 -10.18 -13.55
CA MET A 85 3.53 -10.41 -12.16
C MET A 85 2.84 -11.64 -11.60
N THR A 86 3.43 -12.26 -10.58
CA THR A 86 2.75 -13.32 -9.82
C THR A 86 2.03 -12.70 -8.63
N PRO A 87 0.77 -13.07 -8.34
CA PRO A 87 0.06 -12.48 -7.20
C PRO A 87 0.73 -12.85 -5.87
N TRP A 88 0.55 -12.03 -4.85
CA TRP A 88 1.03 -12.33 -3.50
C TRP A 88 -0.06 -12.93 -2.61
N LEU A 89 0.39 -13.76 -1.67
CA LEU A 89 -0.42 -14.32 -0.59
C LEU A 89 0.14 -13.81 0.73
N ALA A 90 -0.76 -13.41 1.64
CA ALA A 90 -0.37 -13.07 2.99
C ALA A 90 -0.20 -14.36 3.80
N VAL A 91 1.05 -14.78 4.00
CA VAL A 91 1.38 -15.99 4.78
C VAL A 91 2.07 -15.58 6.07
N MET A 92 1.59 -16.11 7.19
CA MET A 92 2.20 -15.94 8.51
C MET A 92 2.47 -17.30 9.13
N GLU A 93 3.74 -17.62 9.38
CA GLU A 93 4.15 -18.94 9.93
C GLU A 93 3.49 -19.26 11.27
N ASN A 94 3.26 -18.24 12.10
CA ASN A 94 2.60 -18.38 13.39
C ASN A 94 1.06 -18.37 13.31
N GLN A 95 0.49 -18.28 12.10
CA GLN A 95 -0.95 -18.31 11.84
C GLN A 95 -1.29 -19.19 10.64
N PRO A 96 -1.03 -20.51 10.70
CA PRO A 96 -1.22 -21.43 9.56
C PRO A 96 -2.69 -21.54 9.11
N ALA A 97 -3.65 -21.17 9.96
CA ALA A 97 -5.08 -21.16 9.65
C ALA A 97 -5.57 -19.87 8.97
N LEU A 98 -4.68 -18.91 8.69
CA LEU A 98 -5.03 -17.66 8.02
C LEU A 98 -5.49 -17.94 6.58
N LYS A 99 -6.75 -17.61 6.29
CA LYS A 99 -7.28 -17.66 4.91
C LYS A 99 -6.80 -16.42 4.15
N THR A 100 -6.13 -16.62 3.02
CA THR A 100 -5.62 -15.55 2.14
C THR A 100 -5.89 -15.88 0.68
N ILE A 101 -6.23 -14.88 -0.12
CA ILE A 101 -6.44 -15.01 -1.56
C ILE A 101 -5.29 -14.38 -2.33
N PRO A 102 -5.02 -14.84 -3.57
CA PRO A 102 -4.09 -14.16 -4.46
C PRO A 102 -4.49 -12.69 -4.65
N GLN A 103 -3.58 -11.78 -4.32
CA GLN A 103 -3.74 -10.35 -4.53
C GLN A 103 -2.86 -9.88 -5.69
N TYR A 104 -3.47 -9.16 -6.61
CA TYR A 104 -2.80 -8.49 -7.72
C TYR A 104 -2.58 -7.02 -7.39
N ALA A 105 -1.74 -6.36 -8.17
CA ALA A 105 -1.44 -4.94 -7.99
C ALA A 105 -2.64 -4.03 -8.28
N LEU A 106 -3.48 -4.41 -9.24
CA LEU A 106 -4.74 -3.76 -9.61
C LEU A 106 -5.87 -4.80 -9.67
N ALA A 107 -7.13 -4.37 -9.58
CA ALA A 107 -8.27 -5.26 -9.76
C ALA A 107 -8.35 -5.78 -11.22
N VAL A 108 -8.53 -7.09 -11.39
CA VAL A 108 -8.58 -7.74 -12.72
C VAL A 108 -10.01 -7.96 -13.21
N HIS A 109 -10.91 -8.39 -12.32
CA HIS A 109 -12.32 -8.71 -12.66
C HIS A 109 -13.35 -8.19 -11.66
N ARG A 110 -12.90 -7.82 -10.46
CA ARG A 110 -13.77 -7.46 -9.35
C ARG A 110 -13.03 -6.51 -8.42
N ALA A 111 -13.67 -5.38 -8.14
CA ALA A 111 -13.29 -4.50 -7.05
C ALA A 111 -14.01 -4.90 -5.76
N ARG A 112 -13.29 -4.91 -4.64
CA ARG A 112 -13.72 -5.39 -3.31
C ARG A 112 -13.68 -4.30 -2.24
N TRP A 113 -13.28 -3.09 -2.60
CA TRP A 113 -13.49 -1.88 -1.80
C TRP A 113 -13.53 -0.63 -2.68
N GLN A 114 -14.15 0.42 -2.18
CA GLN A 114 -14.14 1.73 -2.81
C GLN A 114 -12.72 2.30 -2.71
N GLY A 115 -12.12 2.64 -3.85
CA GLY A 115 -10.73 3.07 -3.95
C GLY A 115 -9.77 2.02 -4.50
N GLU A 116 -10.20 0.77 -4.71
CA GLU A 116 -9.35 -0.25 -5.36
C GLU A 116 -8.98 0.20 -6.78
N PRO A 117 -7.69 0.29 -7.13
CA PRO A 117 -7.27 0.76 -8.45
C PRO A 117 -7.49 -0.33 -9.50
N VAL A 118 -8.05 0.02 -10.65
CA VAL A 118 -8.47 -0.93 -11.70
C VAL A 118 -7.81 -0.70 -13.06
N CYS A 119 -7.32 0.52 -13.29
CA CYS A 119 -6.63 0.91 -14.51
C CYS A 119 -5.62 2.01 -14.21
N ALA A 120 -4.53 2.04 -14.96
CA ALA A 120 -3.46 3.02 -14.87
C ALA A 120 -3.42 3.87 -16.14
N VAL A 121 -3.41 5.19 -15.99
CA VAL A 121 -3.20 6.15 -17.08
C VAL A 121 -1.85 6.81 -16.89
N ILE A 122 -0.96 6.65 -17.87
CA ILE A 122 0.42 7.12 -17.82
C ILE A 122 0.57 8.27 -18.80
N ALA A 123 1.04 9.43 -18.34
CA ALA A 123 1.21 10.61 -19.16
C ALA A 123 2.50 11.39 -18.84
N GLU A 124 2.85 12.35 -19.69
CA GLU A 124 4.03 13.20 -19.50
C GLU A 124 3.99 14.03 -18.22
N THR A 125 2.79 14.33 -17.71
CA THR A 125 2.59 15.05 -16.44
C THR A 125 1.40 14.47 -15.68
N ARG A 126 1.42 14.65 -14.36
CA ARG A 126 0.31 14.27 -13.48
C ARG A 126 -1.03 14.85 -13.93
N ALA A 127 -1.07 16.14 -14.29
CA ALA A 127 -2.32 16.79 -14.71
C ALA A 127 -2.92 16.11 -15.95
N ILE A 128 -2.11 15.79 -16.96
CA ILE A 128 -2.58 15.06 -18.15
C ILE A 128 -3.06 13.65 -17.77
N ALA A 129 -2.36 12.97 -16.86
CA ALA A 129 -2.75 11.63 -16.42
C ALA A 129 -4.10 11.65 -15.70
N GLU A 130 -4.34 12.65 -14.83
CA GLU A 130 -5.60 12.82 -14.11
C GLU A 130 -6.75 13.20 -15.07
N ASP A 131 -6.54 14.18 -15.95
CA ASP A 131 -7.55 14.59 -16.95
C ASP A 131 -7.94 13.42 -17.88
N ALA A 132 -6.96 12.60 -18.28
CA ALA A 132 -7.22 11.43 -19.11
C ALA A 132 -7.83 10.26 -18.32
N ALA A 133 -7.57 10.13 -17.01
CA ALA A 133 -8.20 9.12 -16.17
C ALA A 133 -9.72 9.29 -16.08
N ASP A 134 -10.21 10.53 -16.09
CA ASP A 134 -11.65 10.85 -16.11
C ASP A 134 -12.35 10.41 -17.42
N LEU A 135 -11.58 10.17 -18.48
CA LEU A 135 -12.08 9.70 -19.78
C LEU A 135 -12.11 8.16 -19.90
N VAL A 136 -11.61 7.44 -18.90
CA VAL A 136 -11.68 5.98 -18.88
C VAL A 136 -13.08 5.55 -18.43
N ALA A 137 -13.80 4.87 -19.31
CA ALA A 137 -15.11 4.32 -19.00
C ALA A 137 -14.98 2.88 -18.52
N VAL A 138 -15.32 2.63 -17.24
CA VAL A 138 -15.37 1.28 -16.68
C VAL A 138 -16.82 0.83 -16.57
N ASP A 139 -17.13 -0.33 -17.15
CA ASP A 139 -18.45 -0.95 -17.05
C ASP A 139 -18.56 -1.77 -15.77
N TRP A 140 -19.48 -1.37 -14.88
CA TRP A 140 -19.59 -1.90 -13.53
C TRP A 140 -20.91 -2.65 -13.33
N ARG A 141 -20.82 -3.79 -12.67
CA ARG A 141 -21.98 -4.44 -12.03
C ARG A 141 -21.80 -4.38 -10.53
N GLU A 142 -22.49 -3.45 -9.87
CA GLU A 142 -22.47 -3.33 -8.41
C GLU A 142 -23.00 -4.61 -7.75
N LEU A 143 -22.34 -5.03 -6.67
CA LEU A 143 -22.66 -6.22 -5.90
C LEU A 143 -22.93 -5.83 -4.44
N PRO A 144 -23.72 -6.63 -3.68
CA PRO A 144 -23.90 -6.41 -2.25
C PRO A 144 -22.57 -6.39 -1.49
N ALA A 145 -22.33 -5.34 -0.72
CA ALA A 145 -21.10 -5.16 0.07
C ALA A 145 -21.28 -5.60 1.53
N VAL A 146 -20.20 -6.09 2.15
CA VAL A 146 -20.13 -6.36 3.60
C VAL A 146 -19.49 -5.16 4.29
N THR A 147 -20.25 -4.43 5.11
CA THR A 147 -19.80 -3.16 5.71
C THR A 147 -19.82 -3.14 7.24
N ARG A 148 -20.31 -4.21 7.88
CA ARG A 148 -20.47 -4.36 9.34
C ARG A 148 -19.77 -5.63 9.81
N ILE A 149 -19.02 -5.53 10.91
CA ILE A 149 -18.30 -6.68 11.48
C ILE A 149 -19.30 -7.66 12.11
N GLU A 150 -20.37 -7.13 12.67
CA GLU A 150 -21.39 -7.84 13.44
C GLU A 150 -22.16 -8.84 12.58
N THR A 151 -22.45 -8.48 11.33
CA THR A 151 -23.27 -9.29 10.43
C THR A 151 -22.44 -10.03 9.39
N ALA A 152 -21.12 -9.79 9.30
CA ALA A 152 -20.28 -10.35 8.25
C ALA A 152 -20.28 -11.88 8.19
N LEU A 153 -20.57 -12.55 9.32
CA LEU A 153 -20.63 -14.01 9.43
C LEU A 153 -22.06 -14.56 9.42
N ASP A 154 -23.08 -13.71 9.29
CA ASP A 154 -24.47 -14.15 9.18
C ASP A 154 -24.66 -14.96 7.88
N ALA A 155 -25.56 -15.95 7.90
CA ALA A 155 -25.81 -16.81 6.75
C ALA A 155 -26.29 -16.05 5.50
N ASP A 156 -26.97 -14.92 5.70
CA ASP A 156 -27.52 -14.07 4.63
C ASP A 156 -26.50 -13.02 4.14
N SER A 157 -25.32 -12.90 4.77
CA SER A 157 -24.30 -11.96 4.34
C SER A 157 -23.59 -12.44 3.08
N PRO A 158 -23.32 -11.53 2.12
CA PRO A 158 -22.58 -11.90 0.91
C PRO A 158 -21.17 -12.34 1.27
N VAL A 159 -20.73 -13.47 0.73
CA VAL A 159 -19.37 -13.98 0.90
C VAL A 159 -18.48 -13.32 -0.15
N ILE A 160 -17.56 -12.44 0.29
CA ILE A 160 -16.70 -11.67 -0.63
C ILE A 160 -15.73 -12.59 -1.41
N HIS A 161 -15.26 -13.65 -0.75
CA HIS A 161 -14.38 -14.68 -1.28
C HIS A 161 -15.09 -16.04 -1.23
N ALA A 162 -15.86 -16.35 -2.28
CA ALA A 162 -16.72 -17.53 -2.33
C ALA A 162 -15.96 -18.84 -2.07
N GLU A 163 -14.67 -18.90 -2.40
CA GLU A 163 -13.78 -20.04 -2.15
C GLU A 163 -13.61 -20.40 -0.66
N PHE A 164 -13.95 -19.50 0.28
CA PHE A 164 -13.81 -19.74 1.71
C PHE A 164 -15.11 -20.14 2.43
N GLY A 165 -16.25 -20.05 1.74
CA GLY A 165 -17.58 -20.36 2.28
C GLY A 165 -18.14 -19.34 3.29
N ASP A 166 -17.29 -18.57 3.96
CA ASP A 166 -17.66 -17.52 4.92
C ASP A 166 -16.70 -16.30 4.83
N ASN A 167 -17.03 -15.22 5.54
CA ASN A 167 -16.15 -14.05 5.66
C ASN A 167 -15.17 -14.14 6.86
N LYS A 168 -14.96 -15.34 7.45
CA LYS A 168 -14.04 -15.53 8.59
C LYS A 168 -12.62 -15.79 8.08
N MET A 169 -11.80 -14.74 8.10
CA MET A 169 -10.41 -14.81 7.65
C MET A 169 -9.51 -15.63 8.60
N TYR A 170 -9.71 -15.48 9.91
CA TYR A 170 -8.86 -16.10 10.92
C TYR A 170 -9.60 -16.21 12.26
N GLU A 171 -9.28 -17.26 13.02
CA GLU A 171 -9.74 -17.45 14.40
C GLU A 171 -8.59 -18.00 15.24
N ARG A 172 -8.45 -17.47 16.45
CA ARG A 172 -7.49 -17.95 17.43
C ARG A 172 -8.10 -17.90 18.82
N VAL A 173 -8.07 -19.05 19.49
CA VAL A 173 -8.40 -19.16 20.91
C VAL A 173 -7.11 -19.19 21.70
N VAL A 174 -7.00 -18.33 22.71
CA VAL A 174 -5.87 -18.30 23.65
C VAL A 174 -6.43 -18.49 25.05
N GLU A 175 -6.14 -19.63 25.64
CA GLU A 175 -6.52 -19.96 27.01
C GLU A 175 -5.28 -19.97 27.89
N THR A 176 -5.40 -19.41 29.10
CA THR A 176 -4.31 -19.38 30.08
C THR A 176 -4.93 -19.52 31.46
N GLY A 177 -4.67 -20.65 32.12
CA GLY A 177 -5.36 -21.02 33.36
C GLY A 177 -6.82 -21.42 33.11
N ASP A 178 -7.58 -21.50 34.20
CA ASP A 178 -9.01 -21.82 34.17
C ASP A 178 -9.82 -20.53 34.36
N ALA A 179 -10.14 -19.87 33.24
CA ALA A 179 -10.89 -18.62 33.24
C ALA A 179 -12.31 -18.80 33.78
N ASP A 180 -12.97 -19.92 33.45
CA ASP A 180 -14.35 -20.21 33.89
C ASP A 180 -14.43 -20.38 35.41
N ALA A 181 -13.51 -21.13 36.01
CA ALA A 181 -13.41 -21.24 37.47
C ALA A 181 -13.09 -19.89 38.12
N GLY A 182 -12.21 -19.09 37.50
CA GLY A 182 -11.90 -17.74 37.94
C GLY A 182 -13.13 -16.83 38.00
N PHE A 183 -13.96 -16.85 36.95
CA PHE A 183 -15.20 -16.09 36.92
C PHE A 183 -16.27 -16.63 37.87
N ALA A 184 -16.38 -17.95 38.01
CA ALA A 184 -17.35 -18.56 38.93
C ALA A 184 -17.06 -18.22 40.40
N ALA A 185 -15.79 -18.06 40.77
CA ALA A 185 -15.37 -17.68 42.12
C ALA A 185 -15.40 -16.16 42.38
N ALA A 186 -15.61 -15.34 41.35
CA ALA A 186 -15.53 -13.89 41.46
C ALA A 186 -16.70 -13.31 42.26
N LYS A 187 -16.40 -12.40 43.19
CA LYS A 187 -17.43 -11.66 43.95
C LYS A 187 -18.16 -10.63 43.09
N HIS A 188 -17.47 -10.08 42.09
CA HIS A 188 -17.98 -9.09 41.16
C HIS A 188 -17.42 -9.39 39.76
N ILE A 189 -18.28 -9.26 38.75
CA ILE A 189 -17.93 -9.42 37.33
C ILE A 189 -18.30 -8.12 36.63
N VAL A 190 -17.42 -7.62 35.75
CA VAL A 190 -17.65 -6.41 34.96
C VAL A 190 -17.57 -6.78 33.48
N GLU A 191 -18.70 -6.71 32.80
CA GLU A 191 -18.78 -6.97 31.36
C GLU A 191 -18.90 -5.65 30.60
N GLN A 192 -18.10 -5.48 29.54
CA GLN A 192 -18.16 -4.30 28.68
C GLN A 192 -17.81 -4.66 27.24
N THR A 193 -18.52 -4.04 26.30
CA THR A 193 -18.14 -4.07 24.88
C THR A 193 -17.48 -2.74 24.49
N TYR A 194 -16.31 -2.83 23.86
CA TYR A 194 -15.54 -1.69 23.38
C TYR A 194 -15.53 -1.67 21.86
N ASP A 195 -15.91 -0.54 21.28
CA ASP A 195 -15.88 -0.29 19.84
C ASP A 195 -14.78 0.73 19.52
N PHE A 196 -13.83 0.33 18.67
CA PHE A 196 -12.71 1.16 18.25
C PHE A 196 -12.92 1.63 16.82
N GLY A 197 -12.94 2.95 16.62
CA GLY A 197 -13.10 3.55 15.30
C GLY A 197 -11.91 3.26 14.38
N ARG A 198 -12.22 2.95 13.11
CA ARG A 198 -11.24 2.81 12.03
C ARG A 198 -10.52 4.14 11.80
N HIS A 199 -9.19 4.10 11.70
CA HIS A 199 -8.38 5.28 11.36
C HIS A 199 -7.14 4.89 10.57
N THR A 200 -6.50 5.87 9.94
CA THR A 200 -5.24 5.67 9.20
C THR A 200 -4.17 6.66 9.70
N GLY A 201 -2.93 6.48 9.26
CA GLY A 201 -1.78 7.26 9.73
C GLY A 201 -1.79 8.73 9.31
N VAL A 202 -2.47 9.09 8.20
CA VAL A 202 -2.55 10.46 7.64
C VAL A 202 -1.19 11.17 7.66
N THR A 203 -0.19 10.57 7.02
CA THR A 203 1.16 11.13 6.94
C THR A 203 1.16 12.45 6.16
N LEU A 204 1.90 13.47 6.61
CA LEU A 204 1.88 14.79 5.95
C LEU A 204 2.34 14.69 4.48
N GLU A 205 3.40 13.92 4.23
CA GLU A 205 3.75 13.42 2.90
C GLU A 205 2.89 12.18 2.60
N PRO A 206 2.04 12.18 1.56
CA PRO A 206 1.35 10.97 1.09
C PRO A 206 2.34 9.89 0.62
N ARG A 207 1.83 8.71 0.22
CA ARG A 207 2.68 7.69 -0.40
C ARG A 207 3.15 8.16 -1.78
N ALA A 208 4.41 7.88 -2.10
CA ALA A 208 5.00 8.20 -3.39
C ALA A 208 6.10 7.17 -3.72
N VAL A 209 6.20 6.85 -5.00
CA VAL A 209 7.24 5.96 -5.55
C VAL A 209 7.65 6.45 -6.93
N ILE A 210 8.93 6.31 -7.26
CA ILE A 210 9.40 6.36 -8.64
C ILE A 210 10.03 5.02 -8.96
N SER A 211 9.56 4.37 -10.02
CA SER A 211 10.19 3.16 -10.55
C SER A 211 10.89 3.47 -11.85
N SER A 212 12.12 3.00 -12.02
CA SER A 212 12.95 3.21 -13.19
C SER A 212 13.63 1.90 -13.57
N TYR A 213 13.08 1.22 -14.56
CA TYR A 213 13.72 0.07 -15.18
C TYR A 213 14.73 0.51 -16.24
N GLU A 214 15.94 -0.03 -16.16
CA GLU A 214 17.01 0.16 -17.14
C GLU A 214 17.17 -1.13 -17.93
N ARG A 215 16.62 -1.17 -19.14
CA ARG A 215 16.63 -2.36 -20.00
C ARG A 215 18.04 -2.82 -20.37
N SER A 216 18.98 -1.90 -20.55
CA SER A 216 20.35 -2.25 -20.95
C SER A 216 21.10 -3.02 -19.86
N GLU A 217 20.86 -2.69 -18.59
CA GLU A 217 21.43 -3.38 -17.43
C GLU A 217 20.51 -4.47 -16.87
N LYS A 218 19.25 -4.54 -17.33
CA LYS A 218 18.17 -5.36 -16.75
C LYS A 218 17.95 -5.09 -15.26
N ARG A 219 18.09 -3.82 -14.86
CA ARG A 219 18.02 -3.41 -13.46
C ARG A 219 16.82 -2.54 -13.17
N LEU A 220 16.17 -2.79 -12.03
CA LEU A 220 15.05 -2.00 -11.55
C LEU A 220 15.49 -1.14 -10.36
N ASN A 221 15.41 0.18 -10.50
CA ASN A 221 15.58 1.10 -9.39
C ASN A 221 14.22 1.60 -8.91
N VAL A 222 13.94 1.50 -7.62
CA VAL A 222 12.69 1.95 -6.99
C VAL A 222 13.03 2.98 -5.92
N TYR A 223 12.72 4.25 -6.17
CA TYR A 223 12.84 5.32 -5.19
C TYR A 223 11.60 5.30 -4.30
N TYR A 224 11.80 5.02 -3.02
CA TYR A 224 10.75 4.55 -2.12
C TYR A 224 10.57 5.49 -0.92
N GLY A 225 9.33 5.92 -0.69
CA GLY A 225 8.97 6.82 0.40
C GLY A 225 8.60 6.13 1.72
N GLY A 226 9.02 4.88 1.94
CA GLY A 226 8.60 4.06 3.09
C GLY A 226 9.74 3.49 3.95
N GLN A 227 9.36 2.64 4.91
CA GLN A 227 10.20 2.21 6.04
C GLN A 227 10.82 0.81 5.88
N ALA A 228 10.38 0.03 4.90
CA ALA A 228 10.75 -1.38 4.76
C ALA A 228 11.48 -1.72 3.43
N PRO A 229 12.55 -0.99 3.05
CA PRO A 229 13.15 -1.11 1.71
C PRO A 229 13.61 -2.54 1.35
N HIS A 230 14.22 -3.26 2.30
CA HIS A 230 14.69 -4.63 2.06
C HIS A 230 13.52 -5.60 1.86
N MET A 231 12.45 -5.49 2.66
CA MET A 231 11.24 -6.30 2.47
C MET A 231 10.62 -6.05 1.10
N ILE A 232 10.51 -4.78 0.71
CA ILE A 232 9.98 -4.38 -0.60
C ILE A 232 10.87 -4.93 -1.73
N GLN A 233 12.19 -4.88 -1.60
CA GLN A 233 13.12 -5.45 -2.58
C GLN A 233 12.89 -6.95 -2.79
N THR A 234 12.77 -7.72 -1.71
CA THR A 234 12.48 -9.16 -1.76
C THR A 234 11.12 -9.44 -2.42
N LEU A 235 10.10 -8.64 -2.10
CA LEU A 235 8.76 -8.80 -2.68
C LEU A 235 8.74 -8.48 -4.18
N TYR A 236 9.44 -7.43 -4.61
CA TYR A 236 9.58 -7.10 -6.04
C TYR A 236 10.32 -8.21 -6.78
N SER A 237 11.40 -8.73 -6.21
CA SER A 237 12.17 -9.84 -6.77
C SER A 237 11.29 -11.05 -7.03
N LYS A 238 10.58 -11.49 -5.99
CA LYS A 238 9.69 -12.65 -6.04
C LYS A 238 8.57 -12.49 -7.07
N HIS A 239 7.92 -11.33 -7.08
CA HIS A 239 6.67 -11.15 -7.82
C HIS A 239 6.86 -10.64 -9.25
N LEU A 240 8.02 -10.06 -9.58
CA LEU A 240 8.39 -9.67 -10.96
C LEU A 240 9.31 -10.68 -11.66
N ASP A 241 9.74 -11.73 -10.95
CA ASP A 241 10.72 -12.71 -11.44
C ASP A 241 12.03 -12.05 -11.92
N ILE A 242 12.50 -11.05 -11.15
CA ILE A 242 13.77 -10.36 -11.37
C ILE A 242 14.70 -10.74 -10.22
N PRO A 243 15.95 -11.19 -10.48
CA PRO A 243 16.88 -11.50 -9.40
C PRO A 243 17.05 -10.33 -8.43
N GLU A 244 17.02 -10.60 -7.12
CA GLU A 244 17.05 -9.55 -6.09
C GLU A 244 18.24 -8.59 -6.19
N ARG A 245 19.40 -9.09 -6.64
CA ARG A 245 20.61 -8.29 -6.92
C ARG A 245 20.43 -7.25 -8.02
N ASP A 246 19.48 -7.48 -8.92
CA ASP A 246 19.17 -6.61 -10.07
C ASP A 246 18.04 -5.62 -9.73
N ILE A 247 17.53 -5.65 -8.50
CA ILE A 247 16.58 -4.66 -7.96
C ILE A 247 17.30 -3.81 -6.91
N ARG A 248 17.06 -2.50 -6.91
CA ARG A 248 17.55 -1.58 -5.89
C ARG A 248 16.41 -0.72 -5.36
N VAL A 249 16.08 -0.86 -4.08
CA VAL A 249 15.13 0.01 -3.39
C VAL A 249 15.88 1.11 -2.64
N LEU A 250 15.63 2.36 -3.01
CA LEU A 250 16.31 3.56 -2.54
C LEU A 250 15.38 4.41 -1.67
N THR A 251 15.50 4.28 -0.35
CA THR A 251 14.71 5.09 0.58
C THR A 251 15.21 6.54 0.58
N GLN A 252 14.30 7.47 0.25
CA GLN A 252 14.52 8.90 0.42
C GLN A 252 14.12 9.34 1.84
N GLU A 253 14.19 10.63 2.14
CA GLU A 253 13.56 11.13 3.37
C GLU A 253 12.06 10.82 3.34
N CYS A 254 11.48 10.50 4.51
CA CYS A 254 10.10 10.06 4.65
C CYS A 254 9.36 11.05 5.55
N GLY A 255 8.36 11.75 5.00
CA GLY A 255 7.54 12.78 5.65
C GLY A 255 6.44 12.20 6.55
N GLY A 256 6.83 11.22 7.38
CA GLY A 256 5.94 10.44 8.22
C GLY A 256 5.54 9.11 7.58
N SER A 257 5.38 8.10 8.43
CA SER A 257 4.87 6.78 8.03
C SER A 257 3.86 6.25 9.04
N TYR A 258 4.17 6.30 10.33
CA TYR A 258 3.27 5.83 11.40
C TYR A 258 2.77 4.37 11.23
N GLY A 259 3.56 3.55 10.53
CA GLY A 259 3.27 2.15 10.20
C GLY A 259 2.57 1.92 8.86
N ILE A 260 2.00 2.95 8.22
CA ILE A 260 1.31 2.73 6.94
C ILE A 260 2.30 2.51 5.78
N LYS A 261 3.46 3.18 5.76
CA LYS A 261 4.48 3.03 4.70
C LYS A 261 5.48 1.91 4.99
N SER A 262 5.07 0.84 5.69
CA SER A 262 5.85 -0.39 5.89
C SER A 262 5.17 -1.62 5.28
N HIS A 263 4.26 -1.40 4.34
CA HIS A 263 3.47 -2.42 3.67
C HIS A 263 3.73 -2.37 2.17
N LEU A 264 3.49 -3.50 1.49
CA LEU A 264 3.42 -3.54 0.04
C LEU A 264 2.05 -3.01 -0.40
N TYR A 265 2.05 -2.03 -1.29
CA TYR A 265 0.82 -1.53 -1.91
C TYR A 265 0.76 -1.88 -3.39
N GLY A 266 -0.45 -2.18 -3.87
CA GLY A 266 -0.69 -2.55 -5.25
C GLY A 266 -0.36 -1.43 -6.26
N ASP A 267 -0.75 -0.19 -5.96
CA ASP A 267 -0.44 0.99 -6.79
C ASP A 267 1.07 1.30 -6.86
N GLU A 268 1.81 1.12 -5.77
CA GLU A 268 3.27 1.22 -5.79
C GLU A 268 3.91 0.13 -6.66
N PHE A 269 3.47 -1.12 -6.50
CA PHE A 269 3.97 -2.26 -7.26
C PHE A 269 3.63 -2.16 -8.76
N ALA A 270 2.41 -1.75 -9.09
CA ALA A 270 1.97 -1.51 -10.46
C ALA A 270 2.84 -0.45 -11.15
N THR A 271 3.32 0.57 -10.41
CA THR A 271 4.22 1.58 -10.96
C THR A 271 5.53 0.98 -11.48
N ALA A 272 6.05 -0.06 -10.82
CA ALA A 272 7.22 -0.78 -11.31
C ALA A 272 6.93 -1.66 -12.53
N VAL A 273 5.79 -2.36 -12.53
CA VAL A 273 5.34 -3.11 -13.70
C VAL A 273 5.24 -2.18 -14.92
N LEU A 274 4.63 -1.01 -14.75
CA LEU A 274 4.50 0.01 -15.81
C LEU A 274 5.87 0.51 -16.29
N SER A 275 6.81 0.75 -15.37
CA SER A 275 8.17 1.15 -15.74
C SER A 275 8.89 0.10 -16.59
N ILE A 276 8.72 -1.18 -16.26
CA ILE A 276 9.27 -2.30 -17.04
C ILE A 276 8.61 -2.40 -18.41
N MET A 277 7.27 -2.30 -18.46
CA MET A 277 6.50 -2.39 -19.71
C MET A 277 6.87 -1.28 -20.70
N LEU A 278 7.04 -0.05 -20.19
CA LEU A 278 7.21 1.15 -21.02
C LEU A 278 8.68 1.56 -21.22
N ASP A 279 9.63 0.90 -20.55
CA ASP A 279 11.06 1.24 -20.59
C ASP A 279 11.31 2.73 -20.27
N ARG A 280 10.67 3.14 -19.17
CA ARG A 280 10.54 4.56 -18.78
C ARG A 280 10.44 4.71 -17.26
N PRO A 281 11.06 5.73 -16.67
CA PRO A 281 10.79 6.07 -15.28
C PRO A 281 9.35 6.53 -15.10
N ILE A 282 8.61 5.89 -14.17
CA ILE A 282 7.23 6.22 -13.84
C ILE A 282 7.16 6.65 -12.37
N ARG A 283 6.54 7.80 -12.12
CA ARG A 283 6.23 8.30 -10.78
C ARG A 283 4.76 8.13 -10.49
N TRP A 284 4.47 7.59 -9.31
CA TRP A 284 3.16 7.68 -8.70
C TRP A 284 3.27 8.43 -7.38
N ARG A 285 2.28 9.28 -7.09
CA ARG A 285 2.16 9.99 -5.82
C ARG A 285 0.70 10.20 -5.49
N ALA A 286 0.30 9.75 -4.30
CA ALA A 286 -1.05 9.95 -3.84
C ALA A 286 -1.33 11.43 -3.57
N ASP A 287 -2.55 11.90 -3.87
CA ASP A 287 -3.07 13.06 -3.13
C ASP A 287 -3.66 12.64 -1.77
N ARG A 288 -4.15 13.62 -1.01
CA ARG A 288 -4.71 13.37 0.31
C ARG A 288 -5.99 12.53 0.27
N ILE A 289 -6.88 12.75 -0.69
CA ILE A 289 -8.15 12.03 -0.80
C ILE A 289 -7.88 10.60 -1.25
N GLU A 290 -6.99 10.41 -2.22
CA GLU A 290 -6.52 9.11 -2.67
C GLU A 290 -5.90 8.31 -1.51
N SER A 291 -5.11 8.95 -0.64
CA SER A 291 -4.59 8.34 0.59
C SER A 291 -5.70 7.78 1.49
N PHE A 292 -6.84 8.46 1.66
CA PHE A 292 -7.91 7.96 2.53
C PHE A 292 -8.55 6.65 2.03
N VAL A 293 -8.55 6.41 0.73
CA VAL A 293 -9.17 5.23 0.10
C VAL A 293 -8.17 4.16 -0.34
N SER A 294 -6.86 4.47 -0.35
CA SER A 294 -5.80 3.55 -0.78
C SER A 294 -4.83 3.15 0.34
N ASP A 295 -4.65 3.97 1.37
CA ASP A 295 -3.80 3.63 2.51
C ASP A 295 -4.49 2.58 3.38
N ILE A 296 -3.71 1.71 4.02
CA ILE A 296 -4.27 0.78 4.99
C ILE A 296 -4.87 1.55 6.17
N HIS A 297 -5.90 0.97 6.77
CA HIS A 297 -6.50 1.47 8.00
C HIS A 297 -6.19 0.52 9.17
N ALA A 298 -6.34 1.02 10.39
CA ALA A 298 -6.02 0.32 11.61
C ALA A 298 -7.17 0.39 12.64
N ARG A 299 -7.07 -0.48 13.65
CA ARG A 299 -7.80 -0.48 14.93
C ARG A 299 -9.30 -0.72 14.89
N HIS A 300 -9.93 -0.97 13.73
CA HIS A 300 -11.36 -1.25 13.67
C HIS A 300 -11.72 -2.59 14.35
N HIS A 301 -11.87 -2.55 15.67
CA HIS A 301 -12.08 -3.71 16.53
C HIS A 301 -13.36 -3.53 17.33
N ARG A 302 -14.06 -4.64 17.56
CA ARG A 302 -15.12 -4.76 18.56
C ARG A 302 -14.69 -5.82 19.56
N VAL A 303 -14.50 -5.42 20.81
CA VAL A 303 -13.97 -6.30 21.87
C VAL A 303 -15.00 -6.44 22.97
N LYS A 304 -15.53 -7.65 23.15
CA LYS A 304 -16.33 -8.00 24.33
C LYS A 304 -15.40 -8.51 25.42
N ALA A 305 -15.30 -7.77 26.52
CA ALA A 305 -14.54 -8.14 27.70
C ALA A 305 -15.50 -8.50 28.84
N LYS A 306 -15.10 -9.47 29.66
CA LYS A 306 -15.81 -9.97 30.83
C LYS A 306 -14.80 -10.15 31.96
#